data_AF-A0A7X6SGZ5-F1
#
_entry.id   AF-A0A7X6SGZ5-F1
#
_cell.length_a   1.000
_cell.length_b   1.000
_cell.length_c   1.000
_cell.angle_alpha   90.00
_cell.angle_beta   90.00
_cell.angle_gamma   90.00
#
_symmetry.space_group_name_H-M   'P 1'
#
loop_
_entity.id
_entity.type
_entity.pdbx_description
1 polymer ?
#
loop_
_entity_poly.entity_id
_entity_poly.type
_entity_poly.pdbx_seq_one_letter_code
_entity_poly.pdbx_strand_id
1 'polypeptide(L)'
;MTNIRYQNQADKLLIDKSFYYNTWLVFGKKDPNVIKSFLELFNSEVKEINVFPQGTVTEHLSPLIIGICRKDDSSGKLIVEMLGFENAVPSQKTLITHGGVHEFCHAFANLLPTAFSKYPDGIIEDGVKYKNEMGLISETDAITGKPVGQHFYGKMFNETMMDIITSIGVLSFEPQFSNNPNPAHQVLNSNYKSWGNATTGYSIFTSITRLAIAAFSNNGFINYDQIIKNGGGIFDVVTLMKDGSKKKANDFMYGILFDPLHIEKEFDKYMGKGYYRTFCKYLDRAFILFSKNQQIPSEEKKRIMNILPDFLNKKCSYYRQHGLLDDQGVDAIIGNFNKIWNSMQAEYSAYFTQQDIVEIEKRSRTPM
;
A
#
# COMPACT_ATOMS: atom_id res chain seq x y z
N MET A 1 17.07 -6.27 21.73
CA MET A 1 17.46 -4.91 21.30
C MET A 1 18.02 -5.05 19.91
N THR A 2 17.52 -4.27 18.95
CA THR A 2 17.95 -4.30 17.55
C THR A 2 19.41 -3.93 17.41
N ASN A 3 20.16 -4.70 16.64
CA ASN A 3 21.54 -4.39 16.29
C ASN A 3 21.55 -3.43 15.08
N ILE A 4 22.09 -2.23 15.24
CA ILE A 4 22.05 -1.18 14.21
C ILE A 4 23.48 -0.88 13.76
N ARG A 5 23.74 -1.02 12.46
CA ARG A 5 25.02 -0.69 11.82
C ARG A 5 24.83 0.38 10.76
N TYR A 6 25.63 1.44 10.83
CA TYR A 6 25.61 2.55 9.88
C TYR A 6 27.02 3.14 9.76
N GLN A 7 27.30 3.85 8.67
CA GLN A 7 28.65 4.34 8.38
C GLN A 7 28.90 5.76 8.89
N ASN A 8 27.87 6.61 8.84
CA ASN A 8 27.98 8.01 9.21
C ASN A 8 26.71 8.55 9.88
N GLN A 9 26.75 9.80 10.34
CA GLN A 9 25.64 10.44 11.03
C GLN A 9 24.40 10.65 10.14
N ALA A 10 24.57 10.82 8.83
CA ALA A 10 23.45 10.95 7.90
C ALA A 10 22.70 9.63 7.75
N ASP A 11 23.41 8.49 7.75
CA ASP A 11 22.80 7.15 7.74
C ASP A 11 22.03 6.87 9.03
N LYS A 12 22.56 7.27 10.18
CA LYS A 12 21.81 7.20 11.44
C LYS A 12 20.50 8.00 11.36
N LEU A 13 20.59 9.22 10.82
CA LEU A 13 19.42 10.08 10.66
C LEU A 13 18.40 9.48 9.67
N LEU A 14 18.85 8.77 8.62
CA LEU A 14 17.97 8.04 7.71
C LEU A 14 17.15 7.00 8.44
N ILE A 15 17.78 6.20 9.30
CA ILE A 15 17.11 5.17 10.11
C ILE A 15 16.04 5.80 11.00
N ASP A 16 16.42 6.83 11.76
CA ASP A 16 15.51 7.52 12.68
C ASP A 16 14.30 8.10 11.91
N LYS A 17 14.55 8.80 10.81
CA LYS A 17 13.50 9.36 9.96
C LYS A 17 12.61 8.29 9.35
N SER A 18 13.18 7.19 8.87
CA SER A 18 12.43 6.08 8.26
C SER A 18 11.44 5.47 9.24
N PHE A 19 11.85 5.30 10.50
CA PHE A 19 10.94 4.88 11.55
C PHE A 19 9.85 5.93 11.84
N TYR A 20 10.25 7.19 12.08
CA TYR A 20 9.31 8.22 12.52
C TYR A 20 8.33 8.67 11.43
N TYR A 21 8.74 8.72 10.17
CA TYR A 21 7.83 9.08 9.07
C TYR A 21 6.70 8.07 8.94
N ASN A 22 7.02 6.78 8.94
CA ASN A 22 6.02 5.71 8.93
C ASN A 22 5.14 5.77 10.19
N THR A 23 5.76 5.88 11.38
CA THR A 23 5.03 6.00 12.66
C THR A 23 4.05 7.16 12.67
N TRP A 24 4.45 8.35 12.21
CA TRP A 24 3.59 9.53 12.21
C TRP A 24 2.45 9.42 11.20
N LEU A 25 2.63 8.74 10.07
CA LEU A 25 1.52 8.45 9.18
C LEU A 25 0.56 7.43 9.78
N VAL A 26 1.07 6.40 10.44
CA VAL A 26 0.27 5.29 10.98
C VAL A 26 -0.51 5.72 12.22
N PHE A 27 0.18 6.26 13.23
CA PHE A 27 -0.39 6.56 14.54
C PHE A 27 -0.62 8.05 14.81
N GLY A 28 -0.07 8.93 13.96
CA GLY A 28 -0.02 10.35 14.24
C GLY A 28 1.09 10.73 15.23
N LYS A 29 1.06 11.98 15.69
CA LYS A 29 1.99 12.57 16.66
C LYS A 29 1.35 12.84 18.03
N LYS A 30 0.03 12.63 18.15
CA LYS A 30 -0.74 13.03 19.35
C LYS A 30 -0.59 12.09 20.54
N ASP A 31 -0.39 10.79 20.28
CA ASP A 31 -0.26 9.80 21.34
C ASP A 31 1.18 9.25 21.40
N PRO A 32 2.06 9.83 22.25
CA PRO A 32 3.43 9.38 22.37
C PRO A 32 3.55 7.98 22.99
N ASN A 33 2.53 7.51 23.73
CA ASN A 33 2.58 6.19 24.36
C ASN A 33 2.43 5.09 23.31
N VAL A 34 1.54 5.27 22.33
CA VAL A 34 1.40 4.32 21.21
C VAL A 34 2.70 4.22 20.41
N ILE A 35 3.36 5.36 20.14
CA ILE A 35 4.66 5.39 19.45
C ILE A 35 5.72 4.63 20.25
N LYS A 36 5.79 4.87 21.57
CA LYS A 36 6.75 4.20 22.45
C LYS A 36 6.52 2.69 22.48
N SER A 37 5.28 2.24 22.67
CA SER A 37 4.94 0.82 22.68
C SER A 37 5.25 0.15 21.34
N PHE A 38 5.00 0.83 20.22
CA PHE A 38 5.35 0.30 18.91
C PHE A 38 6.86 0.26 18.67
N LEU A 39 7.62 1.24 19.17
CA LEU A 39 9.09 1.20 19.12
C LEU A 39 9.66 0.04 19.96
N GLU A 40 9.04 -0.28 21.10
CA GLU A 40 9.42 -1.45 21.91
C GLU A 40 9.18 -2.76 21.14
N LEU A 41 8.02 -2.91 20.50
CA LEU A 41 7.71 -4.05 19.61
C LEU A 41 8.69 -4.12 18.43
N PHE A 42 8.93 -3.00 17.75
CA PHE A 42 9.87 -2.94 16.64
C PHE A 42 11.26 -3.41 17.08
N ASN A 43 11.71 -3.00 18.28
CA ASN A 43 13.00 -3.41 18.84
C ASN A 43 13.05 -4.86 19.35
N SER A 44 11.90 -5.51 19.57
CA SER A 44 11.83 -6.93 19.91
C SER A 44 11.83 -7.81 18.65
N GLU A 45 11.16 -7.36 17.58
CA GLU A 45 10.92 -8.14 16.37
C GLU A 45 11.92 -7.87 15.24
N VAL A 46 12.61 -6.74 15.26
CA VAL A 46 13.70 -6.45 14.31
C VAL A 46 15.03 -6.85 14.94
N LYS A 47 15.72 -7.79 14.30
CA LYS A 47 17.03 -8.28 14.73
C LYS A 47 18.13 -7.29 14.37
N GLU A 48 18.16 -6.86 13.11
CA GLU A 48 19.25 -6.10 12.53
C GLU A 48 18.76 -5.01 11.56
N ILE A 49 19.42 -3.85 11.61
CA ILE A 49 19.34 -2.79 10.59
C ILE A 49 20.76 -2.49 10.12
N ASN A 50 21.05 -2.76 8.86
CA ASN A 50 22.36 -2.56 8.25
C ASN A 50 22.29 -1.52 7.13
N VAL A 51 23.01 -0.41 7.30
CA VAL A 51 23.20 0.61 6.27
C VAL A 51 24.61 0.52 5.71
N PHE A 52 24.70 0.25 4.41
CA PHE A 52 25.94 0.05 3.68
C PHE A 52 26.33 1.28 2.85
N PRO A 53 27.62 1.51 2.57
CA PRO A 53 28.03 2.58 1.66
C PRO A 53 27.40 2.43 0.27
N GLN A 54 27.11 3.55 -0.39
CA GLN A 54 26.59 3.54 -1.75
C GLN A 54 27.55 2.81 -2.71
N GLY A 55 26.98 1.96 -3.55
CA GLY A 55 27.74 1.10 -4.48
C GLY A 55 28.16 -0.25 -3.90
N THR A 56 27.86 -0.52 -2.62
CA THR A 56 28.05 -1.85 -2.02
C THR A 56 27.16 -2.88 -2.72
N VAL A 57 27.74 -4.04 -3.01
CA VAL A 57 27.03 -5.20 -3.57
C VAL A 57 27.08 -6.32 -2.54
N THR A 58 25.92 -6.83 -2.15
CA THR A 58 25.79 -8.01 -1.29
C THR A 58 24.98 -9.07 -2.04
N GLU A 59 24.67 -10.18 -1.38
CA GLU A 59 23.70 -11.15 -1.91
C GLU A 59 22.28 -10.57 -2.06
N HIS A 60 21.97 -9.44 -1.42
CA HIS A 60 20.63 -8.84 -1.42
C HIS A 60 20.60 -7.40 -1.95
N LEU A 61 21.72 -6.69 -1.91
CA LEU A 61 21.83 -5.29 -2.33
C LEU A 61 22.64 -5.16 -3.61
N SER A 62 22.23 -4.22 -4.46
CA SER A 62 22.92 -3.86 -5.68
C SER A 62 22.57 -2.42 -6.07
N PRO A 63 23.20 -1.83 -7.10
CA PRO A 63 22.80 -0.51 -7.61
C PRO A 63 21.33 -0.44 -8.07
N LEU A 64 20.69 -1.57 -8.34
CA LEU A 64 19.27 -1.67 -8.72
C LEU A 64 18.35 -2.03 -7.55
N ILE A 65 18.91 -2.57 -6.46
CA ILE A 65 18.19 -3.00 -5.26
C ILE A 65 18.84 -2.28 -4.08
N ILE A 66 18.31 -1.09 -3.78
CA ILE A 66 18.87 -0.17 -2.80
C ILE A 66 18.49 -0.52 -1.35
N GLY A 67 17.57 -1.46 -1.16
CA GLY A 67 17.05 -1.87 0.12
C GLY A 67 16.32 -3.21 0.06
N ILE A 68 16.21 -3.85 1.21
CA ILE A 68 15.37 -5.02 1.45
C ILE A 68 14.96 -5.11 2.92
N CYS A 69 13.71 -5.49 3.17
CA CYS A 69 13.23 -6.01 4.45
C CYS A 69 12.88 -7.50 4.30
N ARG A 70 13.48 -8.35 5.14
CA ARG A 70 13.29 -9.80 5.09
C ARG A 70 13.17 -10.41 6.48
N LYS A 71 12.69 -11.65 6.54
CA LYS A 71 12.78 -12.47 7.75
C LYS A 71 14.10 -13.24 7.77
N ASP A 72 14.65 -13.38 8.97
CA ASP A 72 15.76 -14.28 9.26
C ASP A 72 15.22 -15.69 9.49
N ASP A 73 15.59 -16.63 8.62
CA ASP A 73 15.09 -18.02 8.67
C ASP A 73 15.35 -18.70 10.02
N SER A 74 16.41 -18.30 10.72
CA SER A 74 16.81 -18.91 11.99
C SER A 74 16.01 -18.40 13.20
N SER A 75 15.66 -17.12 13.23
CA SER A 75 15.01 -16.49 14.38
C SER A 75 13.57 -16.03 14.13
N GLY A 76 13.12 -16.01 12.87
CA GLY A 76 11.84 -15.46 12.45
C GLY A 76 11.75 -13.93 12.53
N LYS A 77 12.79 -13.26 13.03
CA LYS A 77 12.87 -11.80 13.20
C LYS A 77 13.19 -11.09 11.90
N LEU A 78 12.89 -9.80 11.84
CA LEU A 78 13.15 -8.98 10.67
C LEU A 78 14.61 -8.52 10.60
N ILE A 79 15.13 -8.46 9.38
CA ILE A 79 16.40 -7.80 9.03
C ILE A 79 16.08 -6.76 7.96
N VAL A 80 16.58 -5.54 8.17
CA VAL A 80 16.51 -4.46 7.18
C VAL A 80 17.92 -4.15 6.70
N GLU A 81 18.13 -4.19 5.39
CA GLU A 81 19.41 -3.87 4.76
C GLU A 81 19.18 -2.79 3.70
N MET A 82 20.01 -1.75 3.67
CA MET A 82 19.84 -0.65 2.71
C MET A 82 21.18 0.03 2.38
N LEU A 83 21.23 0.69 1.23
CA LEU A 83 22.31 1.60 0.87
C LEU A 83 22.12 2.96 1.54
N GLY A 84 23.21 3.53 2.03
CA GLY A 84 23.28 4.80 2.74
C GLY A 84 23.94 5.92 1.94
N PHE A 85 24.21 7.02 2.62
CA PHE A 85 24.74 8.25 2.04
C PHE A 85 26.26 8.28 1.90
N GLU A 86 26.99 7.36 2.53
CA GLU A 86 28.43 7.28 2.29
C GLU A 86 28.69 6.99 0.82
N ASN A 87 29.58 7.76 0.19
CA ASN A 87 29.87 7.73 -1.26
C ASN A 87 28.71 8.11 -2.19
N ALA A 88 27.56 8.55 -1.66
CA ALA A 88 26.43 8.96 -2.48
C ALA A 88 26.64 10.34 -3.11
N VAL A 89 26.37 10.46 -4.41
CA VAL A 89 26.32 11.75 -5.10
C VAL A 89 24.99 12.47 -4.83
N PRO A 90 24.90 13.81 -4.99
CA PRO A 90 23.68 14.55 -4.68
C PRO A 90 22.40 14.03 -5.35
N SER A 91 22.49 13.55 -6.59
CA SER A 91 21.35 12.99 -7.33
C SER A 91 20.79 11.69 -6.74
N GLN A 92 21.56 10.99 -5.88
CA GLN A 92 21.15 9.74 -5.26
C GLN A 92 20.47 9.93 -3.90
N LYS A 93 20.56 11.13 -3.30
CA LYS A 93 20.06 11.36 -1.93
C LYS A 93 18.56 11.08 -1.80
N THR A 94 17.76 11.59 -2.74
CA THR A 94 16.31 11.37 -2.74
C THR A 94 15.96 9.88 -2.90
N LEU A 95 16.73 9.14 -3.72
CA LEU A 95 16.55 7.71 -3.91
C LEU A 95 16.87 6.93 -2.63
N ILE A 96 17.99 7.25 -1.96
CA ILE A 96 18.39 6.63 -0.70
C ILE A 96 17.35 6.91 0.40
N THR A 97 16.88 8.17 0.52
CA THR A 97 15.82 8.52 1.48
C THR A 97 14.54 7.73 1.21
N HIS A 98 14.11 7.65 -0.05
CA HIS A 98 12.94 6.85 -0.42
C HIS A 98 13.15 5.38 -0.08
N GLY A 99 14.26 4.77 -0.49
CA GLY A 99 14.57 3.36 -0.22
C GLY A 99 14.57 3.03 1.27
N GLY A 100 15.22 3.85 2.10
CA GLY A 100 15.23 3.60 3.55
C GLY A 100 13.85 3.65 4.19
N VAL A 101 13.02 4.64 3.81
CA VAL A 101 11.65 4.76 4.32
C VAL A 101 10.76 3.62 3.82
N HIS A 102 10.98 3.15 2.58
CA HIS A 102 10.26 2.04 1.95
C HIS A 102 10.48 0.72 2.67
N GLU A 103 11.73 0.37 2.98
CA GLU A 103 12.02 -0.88 3.68
C GLU A 103 11.51 -0.88 5.12
N PHE A 104 11.47 0.29 5.77
CA PHE A 104 10.80 0.43 7.05
C PHE A 104 9.29 0.24 6.92
N CYS A 105 8.68 0.68 5.81
CA CYS A 105 7.26 0.45 5.57
C CYS A 105 6.95 -1.05 5.43
N HIS A 106 7.83 -1.83 4.78
CA HIS A 106 7.73 -3.30 4.76
C HIS A 106 7.82 -3.92 6.16
N ALA A 107 8.73 -3.44 7.00
CA ALA A 107 8.80 -3.89 8.38
C ALA A 107 7.49 -3.60 9.14
N PHE A 108 6.90 -2.41 8.95
CA PHE A 108 5.61 -2.06 9.54
C PHE A 108 4.49 -2.96 9.04
N ALA A 109 4.42 -3.25 7.73
CA ALA A 109 3.43 -4.14 7.14
C ALA A 109 3.54 -5.59 7.62
N ASN A 110 4.69 -6.00 8.16
CA ASN A 110 4.84 -7.30 8.83
C ASN A 110 4.41 -7.25 10.32
N LEU A 111 4.69 -6.16 11.02
CA LEU A 111 4.47 -6.05 12.48
C LEU A 111 3.08 -5.55 12.86
N LEU A 112 2.46 -4.70 12.06
CA LEU A 112 1.13 -4.17 12.37
C LEU A 112 0.05 -5.27 12.36
N PRO A 113 0.03 -6.25 11.44
CA PRO A 113 -0.96 -7.31 11.50
C PRO A 113 -0.84 -8.18 12.74
N THR A 114 0.37 -8.44 13.25
CA THR A 114 0.54 -9.25 14.47
C THR A 114 0.04 -8.51 15.72
N ALA A 115 0.16 -7.18 15.75
CA ALA A 115 -0.26 -6.36 16.88
C ALA A 115 -1.72 -5.90 16.82
N PHE A 116 -2.30 -5.73 15.62
CA PHE A 116 -3.55 -5.00 15.44
C PHE A 116 -4.56 -5.66 14.48
N SER A 117 -4.21 -6.74 13.77
CA SER A 117 -5.18 -7.45 12.92
C SER A 117 -6.27 -8.10 13.77
N LYS A 118 -7.47 -8.25 13.20
CA LYS A 118 -8.51 -9.11 13.77
C LYS A 118 -8.17 -10.60 13.68
N TYR A 119 -7.25 -10.96 12.77
CA TYR A 119 -6.85 -12.32 12.48
C TYR A 119 -5.31 -12.45 12.52
N PRO A 120 -4.66 -12.21 13.68
CA PRO A 120 -3.19 -12.20 13.78
C PRO A 120 -2.57 -13.56 13.40
N ASP A 121 -3.29 -14.66 13.65
CA ASP A 121 -2.86 -16.02 13.30
C ASP A 121 -3.36 -16.50 11.92
N GLY A 122 -4.10 -15.65 11.21
CA GLY A 122 -4.78 -16.00 9.97
C GLY A 122 -6.17 -16.62 10.16
N ILE A 123 -6.76 -17.08 9.05
CA ILE A 123 -8.06 -17.77 8.99
C ILE A 123 -7.90 -19.11 8.26
N ILE A 124 -8.78 -20.08 8.55
CA ILE A 124 -8.82 -21.35 7.84
C ILE A 124 -10.15 -21.43 7.08
N GLU A 125 -10.07 -21.62 5.76
CA GLU A 125 -11.24 -21.83 4.90
C GLU A 125 -10.93 -22.96 3.90
N ASP A 126 -11.86 -23.91 3.76
CA ASP A 126 -11.75 -25.03 2.81
C ASP A 126 -10.43 -25.83 2.93
N GLY A 127 -9.91 -25.99 4.16
CA GLY A 127 -8.65 -26.70 4.44
C GLY A 127 -7.37 -25.88 4.18
N VAL A 128 -7.50 -24.63 3.74
CA VAL A 128 -6.39 -23.71 3.51
C VAL A 128 -6.32 -22.67 4.62
N LYS A 129 -5.13 -22.50 5.19
CA LYS A 129 -4.80 -21.41 6.10
C LYS A 129 -4.30 -20.20 5.32
N TYR A 130 -4.98 -19.08 5.50
CA TYR A 130 -4.65 -17.77 4.97
C TYR A 130 -4.08 -16.89 6.07
N LYS A 131 -2.86 -16.37 5.91
CA LYS A 131 -2.21 -15.57 6.95
C LYS A 131 -1.59 -14.29 6.38
N ASN A 132 -1.68 -13.21 7.14
CA ASN A 132 -0.97 -11.97 6.83
C ASN A 132 0.53 -12.16 7.05
N GLU A 133 1.34 -11.89 6.03
CA GLU A 133 2.78 -12.10 6.09
C GLU A 133 3.51 -11.09 5.21
N MET A 134 4.37 -10.25 5.81
CA MET A 134 5.11 -9.20 5.10
C MET A 134 4.20 -8.28 4.25
N GLY A 135 3.00 -7.98 4.73
CA GLY A 135 1.96 -7.24 3.99
C GLY A 135 1.36 -7.98 2.78
N LEU A 136 1.59 -9.28 2.67
CA LEU A 136 1.00 -10.19 1.68
C LEU A 136 0.00 -11.13 2.38
N ILE A 137 -0.72 -11.91 1.57
CA ILE A 137 -1.51 -13.03 2.08
C ILE A 137 -0.80 -14.32 1.69
N SER A 138 -0.44 -15.13 2.69
CA SER A 138 0.15 -16.45 2.51
C SER A 138 -0.92 -17.56 2.54
N GLU A 139 -0.77 -18.54 1.66
CA GLU A 139 -1.64 -19.71 1.53
C GLU A 139 -0.85 -20.97 1.90
N THR A 140 -1.31 -21.67 2.94
CA THR A 140 -0.73 -22.95 3.36
C THR A 140 -1.83 -23.98 3.63
N ASP A 141 -1.55 -25.25 3.42
CA ASP A 141 -2.43 -26.33 3.86
C ASP A 141 -2.54 -26.31 5.39
N ALA A 142 -3.76 -26.30 5.91
CA ALA A 142 -4.00 -26.06 7.33
C ALA A 142 -3.47 -27.19 8.24
N ILE A 143 -3.25 -28.39 7.71
CA ILE A 143 -2.79 -29.56 8.47
C ILE A 143 -1.28 -29.71 8.37
N THR A 144 -0.75 -29.63 7.16
CA THR A 144 0.67 -29.91 6.86
C THR A 144 1.55 -28.67 6.92
N GLY A 145 0.95 -27.48 6.89
CA GLY A 145 1.67 -26.20 6.81
C GLY A 145 2.40 -25.97 5.49
N LYS A 146 2.24 -26.88 4.51
CA LYS A 146 2.92 -26.76 3.22
C LYS A 146 2.29 -25.65 2.38
N PRO A 147 3.08 -24.93 1.56
CA PRO A 147 2.56 -24.01 0.57
C PRO A 147 1.47 -24.63 -0.31
N VAL A 148 0.38 -23.91 -0.53
CA VAL A 148 -0.65 -24.27 -1.52
C VAL A 148 -0.93 -23.11 -2.45
N GLY A 149 -1.48 -23.40 -3.63
CA GLY A 149 -1.84 -22.35 -4.60
C GLY A 149 -0.62 -21.54 -5.06
N GLN A 150 -0.66 -20.22 -4.84
CA GLN A 150 0.46 -19.33 -5.20
C GLN A 150 1.48 -19.15 -4.08
N HIS A 151 1.24 -19.76 -2.92
CA HIS A 151 1.93 -19.51 -1.67
C HIS A 151 1.79 -18.09 -1.15
N PHE A 152 1.99 -17.06 -1.96
CA PHE A 152 1.79 -15.65 -1.64
C PHE A 152 1.11 -14.90 -2.80
N TYR A 153 0.22 -13.95 -2.49
CA TYR A 153 -0.35 -13.02 -3.47
C TYR A 153 -0.51 -11.62 -2.91
N GLY A 154 -0.68 -10.65 -3.82
CA GLY A 154 -0.82 -9.22 -3.49
C GLY A 154 0.47 -8.44 -3.54
N LYS A 155 1.55 -9.01 -4.12
CA LYS A 155 2.88 -8.41 -4.14
C LYS A 155 2.91 -7.05 -4.82
N MET A 156 2.27 -6.91 -5.98
CA MET A 156 2.22 -5.62 -6.68
C MET A 156 1.59 -4.53 -5.80
N PHE A 157 0.45 -4.83 -5.17
CA PHE A 157 -0.22 -3.86 -4.30
C PHE A 157 0.59 -3.52 -3.07
N ASN A 158 1.28 -4.49 -2.49
CA ASN A 158 2.18 -4.26 -1.37
C ASN A 158 3.30 -3.26 -1.76
N GLU A 159 4.09 -3.58 -2.78
CA GLU A 159 5.24 -2.73 -3.17
C GLU A 159 4.82 -1.31 -3.57
N THR A 160 3.78 -1.20 -4.40
CA THR A 160 3.28 0.11 -4.83
C THR A 160 2.60 0.89 -3.71
N MET A 161 2.04 0.21 -2.71
CA MET A 161 1.56 0.89 -1.51
C MET A 161 2.74 1.39 -0.69
N MET A 162 3.80 0.61 -0.49
CA MET A 162 4.99 1.08 0.21
C MET A 162 5.60 2.31 -0.48
N ASP A 163 5.63 2.35 -1.83
CA ASP A 163 6.01 3.53 -2.61
C ASP A 163 5.12 4.76 -2.29
N ILE A 164 3.80 4.56 -2.23
CA ILE A 164 2.81 5.60 -1.94
C ILE A 164 3.00 6.12 -0.52
N ILE A 165 3.10 5.25 0.48
CA ILE A 165 3.24 5.61 1.89
C ILE A 165 4.56 6.35 2.11
N THR A 166 5.63 5.81 1.56
CA THR A 166 6.95 6.43 1.56
C THR A 166 6.91 7.82 0.96
N SER A 167 6.27 7.97 -0.21
CA SER A 167 6.17 9.27 -0.87
C SER A 167 5.36 10.27 -0.06
N ILE A 168 4.25 9.86 0.55
CA ILE A 168 3.49 10.73 1.46
C ILE A 168 4.37 11.12 2.65
N GLY A 169 5.07 10.19 3.28
CA GLY A 169 5.89 10.43 4.46
C GLY A 169 7.06 11.37 4.17
N VAL A 170 7.81 11.09 3.11
CA VAL A 170 8.93 11.92 2.66
C VAL A 170 8.46 13.33 2.32
N LEU A 171 7.43 13.48 1.48
CA LEU A 171 6.93 14.81 1.08
C LEU A 171 6.30 15.59 2.23
N SER A 172 5.76 14.89 3.24
CA SER A 172 5.13 15.55 4.40
C SER A 172 6.12 15.99 5.46
N PHE A 173 7.27 15.33 5.59
CA PHE A 173 8.13 15.47 6.77
C PHE A 173 9.60 15.78 6.47
N GLU A 174 10.09 15.62 5.24
CA GLU A 174 11.44 16.07 4.90
C GLU A 174 11.48 17.59 4.72
N PRO A 175 12.43 18.30 5.37
CA PRO A 175 12.51 19.76 5.28
C PRO A 175 12.61 20.30 3.85
N GLN A 176 13.26 19.57 2.95
CA GLN A 176 13.42 19.99 1.55
C GLN A 176 12.07 20.09 0.78
N PHE A 177 11.01 19.45 1.29
CA PHE A 177 9.68 19.47 0.70
C PHE A 177 8.68 20.32 1.49
N SER A 178 9.13 21.12 2.47
CA SER A 178 8.25 21.92 3.35
C SER A 178 7.33 22.90 2.61
N ASN A 179 7.67 23.26 1.37
CA ASN A 179 6.88 24.16 0.54
C ASN A 179 5.71 23.46 -0.17
N ASN A 180 5.59 22.14 -0.06
CA ASN A 180 4.46 21.40 -0.61
C ASN A 180 3.24 21.55 0.30
N PRO A 181 2.17 22.24 -0.13
CA PRO A 181 1.03 22.49 0.76
C PRO A 181 0.16 21.25 0.96
N ASN A 182 0.17 20.28 0.04
CA ASN A 182 -0.76 19.14 0.04
C ASN A 182 -0.08 17.83 -0.44
N PRO A 183 0.96 17.34 0.26
CA PRO A 183 1.73 16.16 -0.12
C PRO A 183 0.88 14.89 -0.28
N ALA A 184 -0.05 14.61 0.64
CA ALA A 184 -0.88 13.41 0.58
C ALA A 184 -1.85 13.48 -0.61
N HIS A 185 -2.49 14.62 -0.82
CA HIS A 185 -3.34 14.85 -1.98
C HIS A 185 -2.59 14.66 -3.29
N GLN A 186 -1.39 15.22 -3.43
CA GLN A 186 -0.56 15.07 -4.63
C GLN A 186 -0.24 13.60 -4.91
N VAL A 187 0.21 12.85 -3.90
CA VAL A 187 0.58 11.44 -4.10
C VAL A 187 -0.66 10.61 -4.47
N LEU A 188 -1.79 10.80 -3.79
CA LEU A 188 -2.97 9.97 -4.00
C LEU A 188 -3.74 10.30 -5.30
N ASN A 189 -3.60 11.51 -5.86
CA ASN A 189 -4.41 11.96 -7.00
C ASN A 189 -3.61 12.19 -8.29
N SER A 190 -2.28 12.37 -8.22
CA SER A 190 -1.46 12.73 -9.38
C SER A 190 -0.52 11.62 -9.80
N ASN A 191 -0.12 11.61 -11.08
CA ASN A 191 0.88 10.69 -11.62
C ASN A 191 2.18 10.71 -10.81
N TYR A 192 2.83 9.56 -10.64
CA TYR A 192 4.08 9.44 -9.87
C TYR A 192 5.21 10.35 -10.35
N LYS A 193 5.27 10.66 -11.65
CA LYS A 193 6.24 11.60 -12.24
C LYS A 193 6.10 13.02 -11.70
N SER A 194 4.93 13.37 -11.17
CA SER A 194 4.64 14.71 -10.64
C SER A 194 4.99 14.87 -9.16
N TRP A 195 5.32 13.79 -8.44
CA TRP A 195 5.50 13.83 -6.98
C TRP A 195 6.75 14.58 -6.54
N GLY A 196 7.76 14.70 -7.42
CA GLY A 196 9.04 15.33 -7.08
C GLY A 196 9.93 14.48 -6.16
N ASN A 197 9.56 13.21 -5.96
CA ASN A 197 10.33 12.21 -5.20
C ASN A 197 10.93 11.14 -6.13
N ALA A 198 11.77 10.25 -5.59
CA ALA A 198 12.34 9.12 -6.32
C ALA A 198 11.25 8.13 -6.79
N THR A 199 11.58 7.40 -7.85
CA THR A 199 10.71 6.42 -8.49
C THR A 199 11.40 5.06 -8.48
N THR A 200 10.64 4.00 -8.23
CA THR A 200 11.08 2.61 -8.22
C THR A 200 10.61 1.88 -9.48
N GLY A 201 11.04 0.62 -9.68
CA GLY A 201 10.55 -0.22 -10.77
C GLY A 201 9.05 -0.50 -10.74
N TYR A 202 8.41 -0.37 -9.56
CA TYR A 202 6.97 -0.55 -9.38
C TYR A 202 6.17 0.74 -9.62
N SER A 203 6.83 1.90 -9.71
CA SER A 203 6.14 3.20 -9.79
C SER A 203 5.15 3.32 -10.95
N ILE A 204 5.36 2.62 -12.06
CA ILE A 204 4.41 2.59 -13.19
C ILE A 204 3.05 1.98 -12.81
N PHE A 205 3.00 1.11 -11.81
CA PHE A 205 1.78 0.47 -11.32
C PHE A 205 1.08 1.24 -10.19
N THR A 206 1.69 2.30 -9.65
CA THR A 206 1.11 3.09 -8.56
C THR A 206 -0.24 3.71 -8.91
N SER A 207 -0.54 3.98 -10.18
CA SER A 207 -1.86 4.45 -10.60
C SER A 207 -2.97 3.43 -10.37
N ILE A 208 -2.70 2.13 -10.55
CA ILE A 208 -3.64 1.07 -10.23
C ILE A 208 -3.91 1.03 -8.72
N THR A 209 -2.87 1.21 -7.90
CA THR A 209 -3.00 1.24 -6.44
C THR A 209 -3.74 2.48 -5.96
N ARG A 210 -3.48 3.66 -6.53
CA ARG A 210 -4.28 4.88 -6.29
C ARG A 210 -5.74 4.68 -6.67
N LEU A 211 -6.00 4.01 -7.78
CA LEU A 211 -7.36 3.69 -8.21
C LEU A 211 -8.04 2.70 -7.24
N ALA A 212 -7.31 1.71 -6.73
CA ALA A 212 -7.81 0.80 -5.70
C ALA A 212 -8.11 1.55 -4.39
N ILE A 213 -7.22 2.43 -3.92
CA ILE A 213 -7.47 3.30 -2.77
C ILE A 213 -8.79 4.08 -2.98
N ALA A 214 -9.00 4.71 -4.14
CA ALA A 214 -10.25 5.42 -4.41
C ALA A 214 -11.47 4.49 -4.44
N ALA A 215 -11.34 3.31 -5.04
CA ALA A 215 -12.43 2.34 -5.15
C ALA A 215 -12.88 1.81 -3.79
N PHE A 216 -11.96 1.63 -2.84
CA PHE A 216 -12.22 1.17 -1.47
C PHE A 216 -12.53 2.30 -0.49
N SER A 217 -12.58 3.56 -0.93
CA SER A 217 -12.93 4.67 -0.04
C SER A 217 -14.36 4.58 0.46
N ASN A 218 -14.57 4.79 1.75
CA ASN A 218 -15.88 4.92 2.38
C ASN A 218 -16.24 6.37 2.68
N ASN A 219 -15.39 7.33 2.32
CA ASN A 219 -15.66 8.76 2.49
C ASN A 219 -15.04 9.56 1.35
N GLY A 220 -15.90 10.26 0.60
CA GLY A 220 -15.50 11.06 -0.56
C GLY A 220 -14.87 12.41 -0.22
N PHE A 221 -14.83 12.79 1.05
CA PHE A 221 -14.41 14.12 1.53
C PHE A 221 -13.18 14.08 2.44
N ILE A 222 -12.47 12.96 2.53
CA ILE A 222 -11.31 12.84 3.40
C ILE A 222 -10.20 13.80 2.95
N ASN A 223 -9.70 14.60 3.89
CA ASN A 223 -8.51 15.43 3.69
C ASN A 223 -7.36 14.90 4.55
N TYR A 224 -6.55 14.02 3.95
CA TYR A 224 -5.39 13.41 4.62
C TYR A 224 -4.32 14.43 5.00
N ASP A 225 -4.11 15.48 4.19
CA ASP A 225 -3.16 16.54 4.51
C ASP A 225 -3.55 17.29 5.79
N GLN A 226 -4.84 17.58 5.97
CA GLN A 226 -5.33 18.22 7.20
C GLN A 226 -5.18 17.29 8.40
N ILE A 227 -5.40 15.98 8.23
CA ILE A 227 -5.19 14.98 9.30
C ILE A 227 -3.72 14.98 9.73
N ILE A 228 -2.79 14.91 8.79
CA ILE A 228 -1.34 14.91 9.05
C ILE A 228 -0.92 16.23 9.71
N LYS A 229 -1.37 17.39 9.18
CA LYS A 229 -1.10 18.72 9.76
C LYS A 229 -1.59 18.84 11.20
N ASN A 230 -2.75 18.25 11.48
CA ASN A 230 -3.30 18.20 12.83
C ASN A 230 -2.60 17.15 13.73
N GLY A 231 -1.61 16.41 13.23
CA GLY A 231 -0.88 15.39 13.97
C GLY A 231 -1.62 14.05 14.10
N GLY A 232 -2.64 13.79 13.30
CA GLY A 232 -3.33 12.49 13.25
C GLY A 232 -2.67 11.49 12.30
N GLY A 233 -2.91 10.20 12.54
CA GLY A 233 -2.57 9.13 11.61
C GLY A 233 -3.65 8.96 10.53
N ILE A 234 -3.25 8.60 9.31
CA ILE A 234 -4.15 8.51 8.15
C ILE A 234 -4.80 7.14 7.97
N PHE A 235 -4.29 6.10 8.62
CA PHE A 235 -4.72 4.71 8.41
C PHE A 235 -5.87 4.26 9.30
N ASP A 236 -6.08 4.92 10.44
CA ASP A 236 -7.13 4.57 11.40
C ASP A 236 -8.30 5.57 11.40
N VAL A 237 -8.39 6.39 10.36
CA VAL A 237 -9.51 7.31 10.19
C VAL A 237 -10.78 6.50 9.99
N VAL A 238 -11.85 6.87 10.69
CA VAL A 238 -13.15 6.17 10.65
C VAL A 238 -14.21 7.07 10.02
N THR A 239 -15.07 6.45 9.21
CA THR A 239 -16.32 7.03 8.71
C THR A 239 -17.49 6.47 9.50
N LEU A 240 -18.35 7.36 10.00
CA LEU A 240 -19.65 6.99 10.57
C LEU A 240 -20.67 6.89 9.43
N MET A 241 -21.23 5.70 9.24
CA MET A 241 -22.31 5.46 8.28
C MET A 241 -23.65 5.90 8.88
N LYS A 242 -24.67 6.10 8.04
CA LYS A 242 -26.00 6.56 8.50
C LYS A 242 -26.73 5.59 9.43
N ASP A 243 -26.43 4.30 9.35
CA ASP A 243 -26.95 3.27 10.24
C ASP A 243 -26.23 3.23 11.61
N GLY A 244 -25.29 4.15 11.84
CA GLY A 244 -24.48 4.23 13.07
C GLY A 244 -23.26 3.32 13.07
N SER A 245 -23.07 2.48 12.05
CA SER A 245 -21.90 1.63 11.93
C SER A 245 -20.64 2.45 11.63
N LYS A 246 -19.50 1.97 12.12
CA LYS A 246 -18.18 2.58 11.91
C LYS A 246 -17.39 1.75 10.91
N LYS A 247 -16.99 2.37 9.80
CA LYS A 247 -16.09 1.78 8.80
C LYS A 247 -14.76 2.52 8.77
N LYS A 248 -13.69 1.86 8.34
CA LYS A 248 -12.46 2.58 8.01
C LYS A 248 -12.77 3.56 6.89
N ALA A 249 -12.19 4.75 6.94
CA ALA A 249 -12.41 5.76 5.92
C ALA A 249 -11.86 5.28 4.56
N ASN A 250 -10.82 4.45 4.60
CA ASN A 250 -10.34 3.71 3.44
C ASN A 250 -9.97 2.26 3.83
N ASP A 251 -10.74 1.30 3.33
CA ASP A 251 -10.51 -0.13 3.66
C ASP A 251 -9.21 -0.67 3.06
N PHE A 252 -8.78 -0.16 1.90
CA PHE A 252 -7.58 -0.64 1.22
C PHE A 252 -6.30 -0.17 1.93
N MET A 253 -6.22 1.12 2.26
CA MET A 253 -5.08 1.66 3.02
C MET A 253 -4.95 0.99 4.39
N TYR A 254 -6.06 0.81 5.11
CA TYR A 254 -6.04 0.07 6.37
C TYR A 254 -5.59 -1.39 6.15
N GLY A 255 -6.24 -2.08 5.21
CA GLY A 255 -6.02 -3.51 5.00
C GLY A 255 -4.58 -3.83 4.65
N ILE A 256 -3.92 -3.08 3.77
CA ILE A 256 -2.58 -3.46 3.28
C ILE A 256 -1.50 -3.40 4.37
N LEU A 257 -1.67 -2.52 5.38
CA LEU A 257 -0.76 -2.42 6.52
C LEU A 257 -1.20 -3.26 7.71
N PHE A 258 -2.50 -3.30 8.02
CA PHE A 258 -3.00 -3.87 9.28
C PHE A 258 -3.66 -5.23 9.11
N ASP A 259 -4.32 -5.48 7.99
CA ASP A 259 -5.09 -6.70 7.79
C ASP A 259 -5.33 -7.00 6.30
N PRO A 260 -4.34 -7.53 5.54
CA PRO A 260 -4.53 -7.81 4.12
C PRO A 260 -5.77 -8.66 3.81
N LEU A 261 -6.13 -9.61 4.69
CA LEU A 261 -7.37 -10.40 4.58
C LEU A 261 -8.66 -9.55 4.60
N HIS A 262 -8.64 -8.38 5.23
CA HIS A 262 -9.76 -7.43 5.19
C HIS A 262 -10.03 -6.93 3.77
N ILE A 263 -8.98 -6.72 2.96
CA ILE A 263 -9.13 -6.29 1.58
C ILE A 263 -9.85 -7.36 0.76
N GLU A 264 -9.41 -8.62 0.88
CA GLU A 264 -10.04 -9.75 0.17
C GLU A 264 -11.52 -9.86 0.53
N LYS A 265 -11.83 -9.82 1.84
CA LYS A 265 -13.22 -9.91 2.32
C LYS A 265 -14.09 -8.76 1.82
N GLU A 266 -13.62 -7.51 1.91
CA GLU A 266 -14.41 -6.37 1.43
C GLU A 266 -14.54 -6.35 -0.09
N PHE A 267 -13.54 -6.84 -0.83
CA PHE A 267 -13.62 -6.92 -2.29
C PHE A 267 -14.59 -8.03 -2.75
N ASP A 268 -14.40 -9.23 -2.23
CA ASP A 268 -15.17 -10.42 -2.61
C ASP A 268 -16.63 -10.31 -2.17
N LYS A 269 -16.93 -9.53 -1.12
CA LYS A 269 -18.31 -9.18 -0.74
C LYS A 269 -19.14 -8.65 -1.91
N TYR A 270 -18.54 -7.89 -2.82
CA TYR A 270 -19.23 -7.29 -3.97
C TYR A 270 -18.86 -7.91 -5.30
N MET A 271 -17.81 -8.75 -5.38
CA MET A 271 -17.32 -9.32 -6.63
C MET A 271 -17.45 -10.84 -6.74
N GLY A 272 -17.74 -11.52 -5.62
CA GLY A 272 -17.80 -12.97 -5.51
C GLY A 272 -16.53 -13.55 -4.89
N LYS A 273 -16.67 -14.70 -4.21
CA LYS A 273 -15.56 -15.38 -3.51
C LYS A 273 -14.40 -15.70 -4.48
N GLY A 274 -13.17 -15.35 -4.08
CA GLY A 274 -11.93 -15.61 -4.80
C GLY A 274 -11.61 -14.60 -5.91
N TYR A 275 -12.41 -13.55 -6.08
CA TYR A 275 -12.21 -12.58 -7.15
C TYR A 275 -11.02 -11.66 -6.87
N TYR A 276 -10.81 -11.25 -5.62
CA TYR A 276 -9.63 -10.46 -5.22
C TYR A 276 -8.34 -11.21 -5.52
N ARG A 277 -8.27 -12.50 -5.18
CA ARG A 277 -7.11 -13.35 -5.49
C ARG A 277 -6.86 -13.42 -6.99
N THR A 278 -7.92 -13.58 -7.79
CA THR A 278 -7.84 -13.57 -9.26
C THR A 278 -7.35 -12.22 -9.78
N PHE A 279 -7.78 -11.13 -9.16
CA PHE A 279 -7.32 -9.79 -9.49
C PHE A 279 -5.82 -9.61 -9.19
N CYS A 280 -5.36 -9.98 -8.00
CA CYS A 280 -3.93 -9.98 -7.65
C CYS A 280 -3.09 -10.79 -8.65
N LYS A 281 -3.58 -11.97 -9.08
CA LYS A 281 -2.91 -12.78 -10.11
C LYS A 281 -2.70 -12.05 -11.42
N TYR A 282 -3.70 -11.30 -11.89
CA TYR A 282 -3.55 -10.51 -13.12
C TYR A 282 -2.52 -9.39 -12.96
N LEU A 283 -2.50 -8.72 -11.81
CA LEU A 283 -1.55 -7.65 -11.52
C LEU A 283 -0.11 -8.17 -11.43
N ASP A 284 0.11 -9.25 -10.68
CA ASP A 284 1.43 -9.85 -10.52
C ASP A 284 1.96 -10.40 -11.87
N ARG A 285 1.08 -10.95 -12.72
CA ARG A 285 1.42 -11.33 -14.09
C ARG A 285 1.79 -10.13 -14.96
N ALA A 286 1.03 -9.04 -14.88
CA ALA A 286 1.32 -7.82 -15.63
C ALA A 286 2.68 -7.21 -15.24
N PHE A 287 3.04 -7.28 -13.96
CA PHE A 287 4.37 -6.90 -13.49
C PHE A 287 5.47 -7.76 -14.14
N ILE A 288 5.34 -9.09 -14.12
CA ILE A 288 6.32 -10.00 -14.73
C ILE A 288 6.47 -9.72 -16.24
N LEU A 289 5.37 -9.47 -16.94
CA LEU A 289 5.40 -9.10 -18.36
C LEU A 289 6.11 -7.77 -18.59
N PHE A 290 5.83 -6.77 -17.76
CA PHE A 290 6.50 -5.48 -17.82
C PHE A 290 8.00 -5.60 -17.54
N SER A 291 8.41 -6.36 -16.53
CA SER A 291 9.83 -6.57 -16.24
C SER A 291 10.59 -7.21 -17.41
N LYS A 292 9.92 -8.08 -18.20
CA LYS A 292 10.52 -8.73 -19.37
C LYS A 292 10.51 -7.86 -20.63
N ASN A 293 9.40 -7.18 -20.89
CA ASN A 293 9.13 -6.54 -22.19
C ASN A 293 9.14 -5.01 -22.13
N GLN A 294 9.30 -4.41 -20.95
CA GLN A 294 9.19 -2.98 -20.67
C GLN A 294 7.85 -2.35 -21.11
N GLN A 295 6.85 -3.18 -21.37
CA GLN A 295 5.50 -2.79 -21.78
C GLN A 295 4.46 -3.75 -21.22
N ILE A 296 3.30 -3.21 -20.85
CA ILE A 296 2.11 -3.99 -20.51
C ILE A 296 1.25 -4.08 -21.78
N PRO A 297 0.84 -5.29 -22.22
CA PRO A 297 -0.07 -5.45 -23.35
C PRO A 297 -1.38 -4.66 -23.17
N SER A 298 -1.91 -4.11 -24.27
CA SER A 298 -3.14 -3.29 -24.24
C SER A 298 -4.34 -4.02 -23.60
N GLU A 299 -4.54 -5.29 -23.94
CA GLU A 299 -5.62 -6.11 -23.38
C GLU A 299 -5.49 -6.30 -21.87
N GLU A 300 -4.26 -6.50 -21.37
CA GLU A 300 -4.01 -6.63 -19.93
C GLU A 300 -4.26 -5.30 -19.20
N LYS A 301 -3.85 -4.18 -19.79
CA LYS A 301 -4.16 -2.83 -19.27
C LYS A 301 -5.67 -2.66 -19.11
N LYS A 302 -6.45 -2.87 -20.18
CA LYS A 302 -7.92 -2.73 -20.13
C LYS A 302 -8.56 -3.69 -19.13
N ARG A 303 -8.11 -4.95 -19.09
CA ARG A 303 -8.64 -5.95 -18.15
C ARG A 303 -8.45 -5.50 -16.69
N ILE A 304 -7.26 -5.06 -16.33
CA ILE A 304 -6.95 -4.55 -14.98
C ILE A 304 -7.78 -3.31 -14.66
N MET A 305 -7.87 -2.38 -15.63
CA MET A 305 -8.59 -1.13 -15.51
C MET A 305 -10.11 -1.28 -15.37
N ASN A 306 -10.67 -2.41 -15.81
CA ASN A 306 -12.10 -2.67 -15.84
C ASN A 306 -12.63 -3.31 -14.53
N ILE A 307 -11.75 -3.94 -13.73
CA ILE A 307 -12.16 -4.64 -12.51
C ILE A 307 -12.60 -3.68 -11.40
N LEU A 308 -11.83 -2.61 -11.17
CA LEU A 308 -12.10 -1.66 -10.09
C LEU A 308 -13.37 -0.80 -10.30
N PRO A 309 -13.72 -0.36 -11.53
CA PRO A 309 -15.01 0.28 -11.78
C PRO A 309 -16.22 -0.62 -11.44
N ASP A 310 -16.17 -1.91 -11.77
CA ASP A 310 -17.28 -2.84 -11.46
C ASP A 310 -17.45 -3.01 -9.94
N PHE A 311 -16.34 -3.21 -9.22
CA PHE A 311 -16.33 -3.25 -7.75
C PHE A 311 -16.91 -1.95 -7.14
N LEU A 312 -16.43 -0.79 -7.59
CA LEU A 312 -16.90 0.50 -7.10
C LEU A 312 -18.41 0.65 -7.33
N ASN A 313 -18.89 0.37 -8.54
CA ASN A 313 -20.29 0.56 -8.88
C ASN A 313 -21.21 -0.33 -8.04
N LYS A 314 -20.82 -1.59 -7.80
CA LYS A 314 -21.57 -2.51 -6.93
C LYS A 314 -21.56 -2.04 -5.48
N LYS A 315 -20.40 -1.62 -4.97
CA LYS A 315 -20.26 -1.08 -3.60
C LYS A 315 -21.12 0.18 -3.40
N CYS A 316 -21.02 1.14 -4.31
CA CYS A 316 -21.77 2.40 -4.25
C CYS A 316 -23.28 2.17 -4.40
N SER A 317 -23.70 1.23 -5.27
CA SER A 317 -25.11 0.83 -5.39
C SER A 317 -25.61 0.21 -4.08
N TYR A 318 -24.82 -0.66 -3.45
CA TYR A 318 -25.15 -1.22 -2.14
C TYR A 318 -25.30 -0.12 -1.07
N TYR A 319 -24.38 0.86 -1.03
CA TYR A 319 -24.46 2.00 -0.10
C TYR A 319 -25.72 2.83 -0.29
N ARG A 320 -26.14 3.11 -1.54
CA ARG A 320 -27.39 3.82 -1.83
C ARG A 320 -28.61 2.99 -1.42
N GLN A 321 -28.69 1.73 -1.86
CA GLN A 321 -29.84 0.84 -1.63
C GLN A 321 -30.11 0.60 -0.14
N HIS A 322 -29.06 0.52 0.67
CA HIS A 322 -29.17 0.28 2.11
C HIS A 322 -29.12 1.58 2.93
N GLY A 323 -29.11 2.74 2.26
CA GLY A 323 -29.11 4.05 2.93
C GLY A 323 -27.89 4.30 3.81
N LEU A 324 -26.74 3.68 3.53
CA LEU A 324 -25.53 3.80 4.37
C LEU A 324 -24.82 5.15 4.20
N LEU A 325 -24.98 5.78 3.03
CA LEU A 325 -24.51 7.13 2.69
C LEU A 325 -25.63 7.90 1.97
N ASP A 326 -25.54 9.23 1.93
CA ASP A 326 -26.34 10.04 1.00
C ASP A 326 -25.76 10.02 -0.42
N ASP A 327 -26.56 10.50 -1.38
CA ASP A 327 -26.14 10.65 -2.77
C ASP A 327 -24.89 11.53 -2.89
N GLN A 328 -24.80 12.61 -2.11
CA GLN A 328 -23.64 13.50 -2.12
C GLN A 328 -22.34 12.75 -1.73
N GLY A 329 -22.38 11.92 -0.71
CA GLY A 329 -21.25 11.12 -0.26
C GLY A 329 -20.86 10.05 -1.27
N VAL A 330 -21.83 9.37 -1.87
CA VAL A 330 -21.57 8.37 -2.92
C VAL A 330 -21.00 9.02 -4.18
N ASP A 331 -21.56 10.15 -4.61
CA ASP A 331 -21.12 10.88 -5.79
C ASP A 331 -19.71 11.46 -5.60
N ALA A 332 -19.35 11.88 -4.38
CA ALA A 332 -17.99 12.30 -4.07
C ALA A 332 -16.97 11.15 -4.18
N ILE A 333 -17.33 9.94 -3.72
CA ILE A 333 -16.47 8.75 -3.89
C ILE A 333 -16.28 8.45 -5.38
N ILE A 334 -17.38 8.39 -6.15
CA ILE A 334 -17.34 8.12 -7.59
C ILE A 334 -16.54 9.21 -8.33
N GLY A 335 -16.75 10.48 -7.99
CA GLY A 335 -16.04 11.60 -8.60
C GLY A 335 -14.53 11.54 -8.38
N ASN A 336 -14.09 11.20 -7.17
CA ASN A 336 -12.66 11.02 -6.87
C ASN A 336 -12.06 9.83 -7.63
N PHE A 337 -12.78 8.71 -7.69
CA PHE A 337 -12.37 7.57 -8.50
C PHE A 337 -12.23 7.93 -9.98
N ASN A 338 -13.23 8.59 -10.56
CA ASN A 338 -13.24 8.94 -11.99
C ASN A 338 -12.09 9.88 -12.38
N LYS A 339 -11.70 10.81 -11.51
CA LYS A 339 -10.52 11.66 -11.75
C LYS A 339 -9.25 10.83 -11.94
N ILE A 340 -9.02 9.86 -11.04
CA ILE A 340 -7.83 8.98 -11.11
C ILE A 340 -7.95 8.05 -12.31
N TRP A 341 -9.12 7.48 -12.55
CA TRP A 341 -9.37 6.57 -13.67
C TRP A 341 -9.11 7.23 -15.02
N ASN A 342 -9.61 8.46 -15.22
CA ASN A 342 -9.38 9.23 -16.44
C ASN A 342 -7.90 9.59 -16.61
N SER A 343 -7.21 9.98 -15.52
CA SER A 343 -5.76 10.20 -15.59
C SER A 343 -5.03 8.92 -16.01
N MET A 344 -5.41 7.77 -15.45
CA MET A 344 -4.76 6.48 -15.73
C MET A 344 -4.96 6.02 -17.18
N GLN A 345 -6.11 6.32 -17.80
CA GLN A 345 -6.33 6.06 -19.23
C GLN A 345 -5.30 6.78 -20.12
N ALA A 346 -4.99 8.04 -19.80
CA ALA A 346 -3.94 8.79 -20.48
C ALA A 346 -2.54 8.22 -20.20
N GLU A 347 -2.24 7.89 -18.93
CA GLU A 347 -0.95 7.33 -18.51
C GLU A 347 -0.61 6.03 -19.23
N TYR A 348 -1.59 5.14 -19.40
CA TYR A 348 -1.40 3.83 -20.03
C TYR A 348 -1.72 3.81 -21.52
N SER A 349 -2.23 4.93 -22.07
CA SER A 349 -2.76 4.99 -23.44
C SER A 349 -3.79 3.89 -23.68
N ALA A 350 -4.68 3.67 -22.71
CA ALA A 350 -5.68 2.60 -22.70
C ALA A 350 -7.07 3.20 -22.48
N TYR A 351 -7.64 3.76 -23.54
CA TYR A 351 -8.91 4.48 -23.50
C TYR A 351 -10.11 3.53 -23.59
N PHE A 352 -11.13 3.81 -22.78
CA PHE A 352 -12.42 3.14 -22.79
C PHE A 352 -13.38 3.90 -23.70
N THR A 353 -14.08 3.18 -24.56
CA THR A 353 -15.15 3.72 -25.39
C THR A 353 -16.41 3.97 -24.54
N GLN A 354 -17.34 4.77 -25.05
CA GLN A 354 -18.64 4.95 -24.40
C GLN A 354 -19.39 3.62 -24.24
N GLN A 355 -19.24 2.71 -25.20
CA GLN A 355 -19.83 1.38 -25.11
C GLN A 355 -19.22 0.58 -23.95
N ASP A 356 -17.90 0.59 -23.79
CA ASP A 356 -17.23 -0.07 -22.67
C ASP A 356 -17.75 0.46 -21.31
N ILE A 357 -17.93 1.77 -21.20
CA ILE A 357 -18.46 2.43 -19.99
C ILE A 357 -19.88 1.98 -19.70
N VAL A 358 -20.76 1.97 -20.71
CA VAL A 358 -22.14 1.51 -20.57
C VAL A 358 -22.21 0.03 -20.14
N GLU A 359 -21.33 -0.81 -20.68
CA GLU A 359 -21.26 -2.23 -20.31
C GLU A 359 -20.76 -2.45 -18.87
N ILE A 360 -19.84 -1.60 -18.38
CA ILE A 360 -19.44 -1.55 -16.97
C ILE A 360 -20.63 -1.21 -16.08
N GLU A 361 -21.37 -0.15 -16.42
CA GLU A 361 -22.51 0.30 -15.62
C GLU A 361 -23.63 -0.75 -15.59
N LYS A 362 -23.90 -1.42 -16.72
CA LYS A 362 -24.92 -2.49 -16.78
C LYS A 362 -24.63 -3.64 -15.83
N ARG A 363 -23.37 -4.10 -15.76
CA ARG A 363 -22.96 -5.22 -14.88
C ARG A 363 -23.19 -4.94 -13.40
N SER A 364 -23.14 -3.67 -12.99
CA SER A 364 -23.39 -3.28 -11.60
C SER A 364 -24.86 -3.38 -11.15
N ARG A 365 -25.80 -3.47 -12.11
CA ARG A 365 -27.25 -3.53 -11.85
C ARG A 365 -27.80 -4.95 -11.86
N THR A 366 -27.00 -5.94 -12.23
CA THR A 366 -27.39 -7.35 -12.20
C THR A 366 -27.16 -7.89 -10.78
N PRO A 367 -28.20 -8.34 -10.06
CA PRO A 367 -28.03 -9.01 -8.78
C PRO A 367 -27.13 -10.25 -8.95
N MET A 368 -26.28 -10.52 -7.96
CA MET A 368 -25.58 -11.80 -7.87
C MET A 368 -26.51 -12.92 -7.40
#